data_AF-A0A3P3XR42-F1
#
_entry.id   AF-A0A3P3XR42-F1
#
_cell.length_a   1.000
_cell.length_b   1.000
_cell.length_c   1.000
_cell.angle_alpha   90.00
_cell.angle_beta   90.00
_cell.angle_gamma   90.00
#
_symmetry.space_group_name_H-M   'P 1'
#
loop_
_entity.id
_entity.type
_entity.pdbx_description
1 polymer ?
#
loop_
_entity_poly.entity_id
_entity_poly.type
_entity_poly.pdbx_seq_one_letter_code
_entity_poly.pdbx_strand_id
1 'polypeptide(L)'
;MKRRLKTVLIIGVALALLLSACTIVIGYSRVLYDDNGSNSGSVPIDSSRYRYGDTVLVLGNTGNLTKNGSLFVGWNTEPDGSGRAFSPGDAFSIGSSSVVLYARWMPWTSIPGEWTLSYKWDTDPQWRSAIWTIYSDKTFTDNYGGAGVWDISGNMIQLLYNNGTYFYSYSGTLYTSSNNTWNSMQGTMSGPDIYGATHNGTWSAERGVKASRAPELPSGGLTPSGEPVK
;
A
#
# COMPACT_ATOMS: atom_id res chain seq x y z
N MET A 1 -32.48 -57.47 -67.81
CA MET A 1 -32.88 -56.11 -68.21
C MET A 1 -32.40 -55.13 -67.12
N LYS A 2 -31.49 -54.21 -67.49
CA LYS A 2 -31.12 -52.90 -66.92
C LYS A 2 -30.99 -52.66 -65.38
N ARG A 3 -29.78 -52.20 -65.02
CA ARG A 3 -29.30 -51.53 -63.79
C ARG A 3 -30.05 -50.21 -63.46
N ARG A 4 -30.00 -49.78 -62.17
CA ARG A 4 -29.62 -48.43 -61.60
C ARG A 4 -30.43 -48.14 -60.32
N LEU A 5 -30.01 -47.39 -59.29
CA LEU A 5 -28.74 -46.98 -58.67
C LEU A 5 -29.15 -46.20 -57.39
N LYS A 6 -28.51 -46.48 -56.23
CA LYS A 6 -28.20 -45.59 -55.07
C LYS A 6 -29.29 -44.72 -54.40
N THR A 7 -29.41 -44.82 -53.06
CA THR A 7 -29.13 -43.71 -52.11
C THR A 7 -28.86 -44.29 -50.70
N VAL A 8 -27.75 -43.84 -50.11
CA VAL A 8 -27.24 -44.13 -48.76
C VAL A 8 -27.72 -43.03 -47.82
N LEU A 9 -28.17 -43.35 -46.60
CA LEU A 9 -28.10 -42.42 -45.47
C LEU A 9 -27.67 -43.17 -44.20
N ILE A 10 -26.38 -43.03 -43.91
CA ILE A 10 -25.76 -43.16 -42.58
C ILE A 10 -26.23 -41.94 -41.77
N ILE A 11 -26.46 -42.09 -40.44
CA ILE A 11 -26.45 -41.09 -39.32
C ILE A 11 -27.54 -41.52 -38.30
N GLY A 12 -27.31 -41.70 -37.00
CA GLY A 12 -26.18 -41.28 -36.20
C GLY A 12 -26.01 -42.05 -34.89
N VAL A 13 -24.77 -42.45 -34.66
CA VAL A 13 -24.14 -42.34 -33.34
C VAL A 13 -23.96 -40.85 -33.07
N ALA A 14 -24.84 -40.28 -32.25
CA ALA A 14 -24.71 -39.00 -31.56
C ALA A 14 -26.05 -38.84 -30.83
N LEU A 15 -26.15 -38.82 -29.52
CA LEU A 15 -25.52 -37.82 -28.69
C LEU A 15 -25.84 -38.21 -27.24
N ALA A 16 -24.99 -39.02 -26.60
CA ALA A 16 -24.89 -38.98 -25.16
C ALA A 16 -24.28 -37.61 -24.83
N LEU A 17 -25.15 -36.58 -24.84
CA LEU A 17 -24.81 -35.23 -24.45
C LEU A 17 -24.15 -35.34 -23.09
N LEU A 18 -22.89 -34.95 -23.08
CA LEU A 18 -22.09 -34.67 -21.90
C LEU A 18 -22.89 -33.78 -20.95
N LEU A 19 -23.71 -34.38 -20.09
CA LEU A 19 -23.85 -33.91 -18.73
C LEU A 19 -22.62 -34.40 -17.98
N SER A 20 -21.44 -34.01 -18.48
CA SER A 20 -20.49 -33.45 -17.53
C SER A 20 -21.24 -32.24 -17.01
N ALA A 21 -21.94 -32.43 -15.89
CA ALA A 21 -22.05 -31.32 -14.97
C ALA A 21 -20.61 -30.86 -14.88
N CYS A 22 -20.32 -29.68 -15.45
CA CYS A 22 -19.17 -28.91 -15.03
C CYS A 22 -19.38 -28.85 -13.54
N THR A 23 -18.78 -29.80 -12.83
CA THR A 23 -18.75 -29.79 -11.40
C THR A 23 -17.95 -28.52 -11.24
N ILE A 24 -18.61 -27.43 -10.85
CA ILE A 24 -17.91 -26.31 -10.29
C ILE A 24 -17.21 -26.96 -9.11
N VAL A 25 -15.98 -27.38 -9.34
CA VAL A 25 -15.01 -27.50 -8.29
C VAL A 25 -14.96 -26.07 -7.82
N ILE A 26 -15.70 -25.77 -6.76
CA ILE A 26 -15.58 -24.52 -6.01
C ILE A 26 -14.16 -24.59 -5.44
N GLY A 27 -13.20 -24.25 -6.30
CA GLY A 27 -11.81 -24.13 -5.97
C GLY A 27 -11.74 -22.95 -5.02
N TYR A 28 -11.34 -23.23 -3.80
CA TYR A 28 -11.01 -22.16 -2.89
C TYR A 28 -9.62 -21.64 -3.26
N SER A 29 -9.54 -20.33 -3.49
CA SER A 29 -8.28 -19.61 -3.63
C SER A 29 -7.80 -19.15 -2.26
N ARG A 30 -6.49 -18.97 -2.14
CA ARG A 30 -5.83 -18.38 -0.96
C ARG A 30 -5.03 -17.17 -1.38
N VAL A 31 -4.82 -16.26 -0.45
CA VAL A 31 -3.80 -15.23 -0.57
C VAL A 31 -2.64 -15.62 0.32
N LEU A 32 -1.47 -15.74 -0.29
CA LEU A 32 -0.22 -16.06 0.36
C LEU A 32 0.68 -14.82 0.31
N TYR A 33 1.55 -14.69 1.30
CA TYR A 33 2.48 -13.59 1.39
C TYR A 33 3.91 -14.13 1.35
N ASP A 34 4.78 -13.41 0.66
CA ASP A 34 6.19 -13.73 0.52
C ASP A 34 7.01 -12.50 0.96
N ASP A 35 8.01 -12.70 1.81
CA ASP A 35 8.79 -11.61 2.41
C ASP A 35 9.77 -10.95 1.44
N ASN A 36 9.95 -11.55 0.26
CA ASN A 36 10.73 -11.05 -0.87
C ASN A 36 12.16 -10.62 -0.46
N GLY A 37 12.83 -11.54 0.24
CA GLY A 37 14.21 -11.37 0.71
C GLY A 37 14.32 -10.40 1.89
N SER A 38 13.40 -10.51 2.86
CA SER A 38 13.55 -9.79 4.13
C SER A 38 14.74 -10.35 4.92
N ASN A 39 15.19 -9.60 5.93
CA ASN A 39 16.25 -10.03 6.83
C ASN A 39 15.71 -10.52 8.19
N SER A 40 14.50 -10.11 8.57
CA SER A 40 13.85 -10.56 9.80
C SER A 40 12.34 -10.33 9.77
N GLY A 41 11.64 -10.86 10.77
CA GLY A 41 10.19 -10.81 10.87
C GLY A 41 9.53 -12.05 10.26
N SER A 42 8.21 -12.00 10.10
CA SER A 42 7.43 -13.05 9.45
C SER A 42 6.36 -12.45 8.53
N VAL A 43 6.04 -13.16 7.45
CA VAL A 43 4.90 -12.78 6.61
C VAL A 43 3.58 -12.89 7.38
N PRO A 44 2.57 -12.07 7.06
CA PRO A 44 1.24 -12.24 7.62
C PRO A 44 0.61 -13.54 7.10
N ILE A 45 -0.29 -14.13 7.89
CA ILE A 45 -1.05 -15.33 7.51
C ILE A 45 -2.50 -14.91 7.29
N ASP A 46 -2.98 -15.07 6.06
CA ASP A 46 -4.41 -15.01 5.77
C ASP A 46 -5.00 -16.42 5.90
N SER A 47 -5.80 -16.64 6.95
CA SER A 47 -6.45 -17.92 7.22
C SER A 47 -7.71 -18.17 6.37
N SER A 48 -8.12 -17.18 5.56
CA SER A 48 -9.35 -17.22 4.79
C SER A 48 -9.24 -18.13 3.57
N ARG A 49 -10.38 -18.66 3.15
CA ARG A 49 -10.55 -19.37 1.89
C ARG A 49 -11.55 -18.61 1.06
N TYR A 50 -11.12 -18.16 -0.10
CA TYR A 50 -11.93 -17.30 -0.94
C TYR A 50 -12.50 -18.06 -2.13
N ARG A 51 -13.73 -17.75 -2.49
CA ARG A 51 -14.36 -18.15 -3.74
C ARG A 51 -14.05 -17.13 -4.82
N TYR A 52 -14.24 -17.53 -6.08
CA TYR A 52 -14.13 -16.62 -7.20
C TYR A 52 -15.01 -15.37 -6.99
N GLY A 53 -14.43 -14.20 -7.15
CA GLY A 53 -15.10 -12.91 -7.01
C GLY A 53 -15.20 -12.38 -5.58
N ASP A 54 -14.82 -13.16 -4.57
CA ASP A 54 -14.76 -12.67 -3.19
C ASP A 54 -13.78 -11.50 -3.07
N THR A 55 -14.09 -10.57 -2.18
CA THR A 55 -13.23 -9.42 -1.88
C THR A 55 -12.20 -9.82 -0.83
N VAL A 56 -10.93 -9.64 -1.16
CA VAL A 56 -9.79 -9.77 -0.24
C VAL A 56 -9.43 -8.38 0.28
N LEU A 57 -9.14 -8.28 1.58
CA LEU A 57 -8.44 -7.14 2.17
C LEU A 57 -6.97 -7.49 2.34
N VAL A 58 -6.08 -6.72 1.73
CA VAL A 58 -4.64 -6.96 1.78
C VAL A 58 -4.13 -6.68 3.19
N LEU A 59 -3.45 -7.66 3.79
CA LEU A 59 -2.92 -7.57 5.14
C LEU A 59 -1.72 -6.60 5.18
N GLY A 60 -1.53 -5.95 6.32
CA GLY A 60 -0.34 -5.16 6.57
C GLY A 60 0.88 -6.00 6.91
N ASN A 61 2.01 -5.32 7.17
CA ASN A 61 3.23 -5.94 7.67
C ASN A 61 3.11 -6.29 9.17
N THR A 62 2.19 -7.19 9.54
CA THR A 62 1.86 -7.49 10.94
C THR A 62 2.92 -8.32 11.66
N GLY A 63 3.76 -9.04 10.91
CA GLY A 63 4.90 -9.78 11.46
C GLY A 63 6.21 -8.99 11.46
N ASN A 64 6.16 -7.67 11.27
CA ASN A 64 7.29 -6.75 11.35
C ASN A 64 8.48 -7.14 10.45
N LEU A 65 8.21 -7.51 9.20
CA LEU A 65 9.26 -7.75 8.19
C LEU A 65 10.18 -6.55 8.08
N THR A 66 11.49 -6.75 8.13
CA THR A 66 12.48 -5.68 7.87
C THR A 66 13.50 -6.10 6.84
N LYS A 67 14.03 -5.13 6.08
CA LYS A 67 15.07 -5.35 5.08
C LYS A 67 16.12 -4.25 5.18
N ASN A 68 17.38 -4.64 5.33
CA ASN A 68 18.48 -3.71 5.51
C ASN A 68 18.56 -2.72 4.33
N GLY A 69 18.64 -1.42 4.64
CA GLY A 69 18.74 -0.37 3.63
C GLY A 69 17.45 -0.12 2.84
N SER A 70 16.30 -0.70 3.24
CA SER A 70 15.01 -0.54 2.57
C SER A 70 13.85 -0.40 3.56
N LEU A 71 12.72 0.15 3.09
CA LEU A 71 11.45 0.23 3.81
C LEU A 71 10.39 -0.62 3.13
N PHE A 72 9.56 -1.30 3.91
CA PHE A 72 8.35 -1.94 3.41
C PHE A 72 7.36 -0.87 2.93
N VAL A 73 6.94 -0.95 1.66
CA VAL A 73 6.02 0.04 1.03
C VAL A 73 4.77 -0.62 0.43
N GLY A 74 4.43 -1.82 0.90
CA GLY A 74 3.26 -2.60 0.47
C GLY A 74 3.64 -3.94 -0.16
N TRP A 75 2.73 -4.47 -0.96
CA TRP A 75 2.85 -5.76 -1.61
C TRP A 75 2.76 -5.64 -3.14
N ASN A 76 3.23 -6.65 -3.86
CA ASN A 76 3.11 -6.74 -5.32
C ASN A 76 2.78 -8.18 -5.75
N THR A 77 2.08 -8.35 -6.87
CA THR A 77 1.81 -9.69 -7.42
C THR A 77 3.04 -10.35 -8.05
N GLU A 78 4.09 -9.58 -8.34
CA GLU A 78 5.36 -10.06 -8.89
C GLU A 78 6.53 -9.67 -7.96
N PRO A 79 7.54 -10.54 -7.80
CA PRO A 79 8.65 -10.31 -6.88
C PRO A 79 9.56 -9.14 -7.27
N ASP A 80 9.64 -8.82 -8.57
CA ASP A 80 10.44 -7.70 -9.10
C ASP A 80 9.70 -6.35 -9.03
N GLY A 81 8.44 -6.35 -8.59
CA GLY A 81 7.60 -5.15 -8.49
C GLY A 81 6.93 -4.71 -9.80
N SER A 82 7.06 -5.48 -10.90
CA SER A 82 6.44 -5.19 -12.20
C SER A 82 4.93 -5.48 -12.24
N GLY A 83 4.45 -6.28 -11.29
CA GLY A 83 3.05 -6.66 -11.16
C GLY A 83 2.18 -5.58 -10.55
N ARG A 84 0.96 -5.96 -10.18
CA ARG A 84 0.02 -5.06 -9.50
C ARG A 84 0.45 -4.87 -8.06
N ALA A 85 0.65 -3.62 -7.66
CA ALA A 85 0.94 -3.26 -6.29
C ALA A 85 -0.31 -3.01 -5.45
N PHE A 86 -0.18 -3.31 -4.15
CA PHE A 86 -1.22 -3.16 -3.14
C PHE A 86 -0.64 -2.54 -1.87
N SER A 87 -1.32 -1.52 -1.34
CA SER A 87 -1.08 -1.03 0.02
C SER A 87 -1.80 -1.91 1.04
N PRO A 88 -1.34 -1.98 2.31
CA PRO A 88 -2.12 -2.56 3.39
C PRO A 88 -3.53 -1.96 3.45
N GLY A 89 -4.54 -2.82 3.54
CA GLY A 89 -5.96 -2.43 3.56
C GLY A 89 -6.60 -2.29 2.18
N ASP A 90 -5.84 -2.32 1.08
CA ASP A 90 -6.41 -2.32 -0.27
C ASP A 90 -7.34 -3.53 -0.48
N ALA A 91 -8.40 -3.32 -1.23
CA ALA A 91 -9.35 -4.35 -1.59
C ALA A 91 -9.16 -4.82 -3.04
N PHE A 92 -9.28 -6.13 -3.29
CA PHE A 92 -9.38 -6.66 -4.65
C PHE A 92 -10.25 -7.91 -4.73
N SER A 93 -10.87 -8.13 -5.88
CA SER A 93 -11.62 -9.37 -6.16
C SER A 93 -10.66 -10.48 -6.55
N ILE A 94 -10.71 -11.61 -5.84
CA ILE A 94 -9.85 -12.75 -6.15
C ILE A 94 -10.38 -13.55 -7.35
N GLY A 95 -9.46 -14.06 -8.16
CA GLY A 95 -9.77 -14.95 -9.27
C GLY A 95 -9.95 -16.41 -8.84
N SER A 96 -9.98 -17.30 -9.83
CA SER A 96 -10.09 -18.76 -9.64
C SER A 96 -8.81 -19.43 -9.15
N SER A 97 -7.72 -18.66 -9.00
CA SER A 97 -6.41 -19.14 -8.58
C SER A 97 -5.95 -18.41 -7.33
N SER A 98 -5.17 -19.10 -6.50
CA SER A 98 -4.49 -18.48 -5.36
C SER A 98 -3.48 -17.44 -5.84
N VAL A 99 -3.29 -16.39 -5.05
CA VAL A 99 -2.38 -15.27 -5.35
C VAL A 99 -1.26 -15.26 -4.31
N VAL A 100 -0.04 -15.01 -4.76
CA VAL A 100 1.10 -14.69 -3.88
C VAL A 100 1.34 -13.19 -3.97
N LEU A 101 1.45 -12.55 -2.81
CA LEU A 101 1.77 -11.14 -2.65
C LEU A 101 3.19 -11.02 -2.07
N TYR A 102 4.11 -10.48 -2.86
CA TYR A 102 5.51 -10.30 -2.53
C TYR A 102 5.73 -8.94 -1.86
N ALA A 103 6.47 -8.91 -0.76
CA ALA A 103 6.78 -7.66 -0.08
C ALA A 103 7.52 -6.72 -1.05
N ARG A 104 7.06 -5.46 -1.09
CA ARG A 104 7.65 -4.43 -1.93
C ARG A 104 8.52 -3.53 -1.07
N TRP A 105 9.75 -3.34 -1.51
CA TRP A 105 10.80 -2.66 -0.76
C TRP A 105 11.26 -1.41 -1.49
N MET A 106 11.31 -0.28 -0.77
CA MET A 106 11.88 0.97 -1.28
C MET A 106 13.24 1.24 -0.62
N PRO A 107 14.33 1.41 -1.39
CA PRO A 107 15.64 1.74 -0.83
C PRO A 107 15.62 3.06 -0.05
N TRP A 108 16.35 3.14 1.06
CA TRP A 108 16.48 4.39 1.83
C TRP A 108 17.13 5.51 1.01
N THR A 109 17.99 5.16 0.04
CA THR A 109 18.62 6.09 -0.89
C THR A 109 17.61 6.80 -1.80
N SER A 110 16.39 6.27 -1.91
CA SER A 110 15.30 6.92 -2.64
C SER A 110 14.51 7.90 -1.78
N ILE A 111 14.76 8.00 -0.46
CA ILE A 111 14.05 8.92 0.45
C ILE A 111 14.45 10.39 0.24
N PRO A 112 15.74 10.77 0.10
CA PRO A 112 16.15 12.16 -0.11
C PRO A 112 15.39 12.86 -1.25
N GLY A 113 15.17 14.16 -1.12
CA GLY A 113 14.43 15.00 -2.04
C GLY A 113 13.48 15.97 -1.34
N GLU A 114 12.70 16.69 -2.14
CA GLU A 114 11.71 17.65 -1.65
C GLU A 114 10.37 16.97 -1.36
N TRP A 115 9.74 17.38 -0.26
CA TRP A 115 8.49 16.85 0.26
C TRP A 115 7.57 17.98 0.67
N THR A 116 6.34 17.99 0.16
CA THR A 116 5.28 18.91 0.61
C THR A 116 4.59 18.30 1.82
N LEU A 117 4.84 18.86 3.00
CA LEU A 117 4.25 18.47 4.28
C LEU A 117 2.88 19.12 4.48
N SER A 118 1.95 18.37 5.05
CA SER A 118 0.71 18.86 5.66
C SER A 118 0.56 18.30 7.06
N TYR A 119 0.26 19.13 8.05
CA TYR A 119 0.18 18.73 9.45
C TYR A 119 -0.89 19.49 10.22
N LYS A 120 -1.34 18.92 11.34
CA LYS A 120 -2.23 19.58 12.32
C LYS A 120 -1.91 19.08 13.73
N TRP A 121 -2.10 19.96 14.72
CA TRP A 121 -1.91 19.64 16.14
C TRP A 121 -3.27 19.38 16.80
N ASP A 122 -3.27 18.71 17.96
CA ASP A 122 -4.44 18.56 18.82
C ASP A 122 -4.95 19.90 19.37
N THR A 123 -4.04 20.82 19.65
CA THR A 123 -4.31 22.19 20.14
C THR A 123 -4.70 23.17 19.03
N ASP A 124 -4.33 22.88 17.78
CA ASP A 124 -4.71 23.66 16.60
C ASP A 124 -5.15 22.71 15.48
N PRO A 125 -6.45 22.41 15.39
CA PRO A 125 -6.98 21.44 14.44
C PRO A 125 -6.99 21.95 12.99
N GLN A 126 -6.39 23.12 12.70
CA GLN A 126 -6.22 23.62 11.35
C GLN A 126 -5.02 22.96 10.66
N TRP A 127 -5.22 22.60 9.39
CA TRP A 127 -4.13 22.09 8.56
C TRP A 127 -3.17 23.21 8.18
N ARG A 128 -1.88 22.93 8.38
CA ARG A 128 -0.75 23.78 8.00
C ARG A 128 0.15 23.02 7.03
N SER A 129 1.00 23.76 6.31
CA SER A 129 1.91 23.19 5.32
C SER A 129 3.34 23.69 5.48
N ALA A 130 4.29 22.86 5.05
CA ALA A 130 5.71 23.23 4.90
C ALA A 130 6.31 22.46 3.73
N ILE A 131 7.49 22.85 3.27
CA ILE A 131 8.30 22.07 2.34
C ILE A 131 9.52 21.59 3.11
N TRP A 132 9.74 20.28 3.11
CA TRP A 132 10.95 19.67 3.63
C TRP A 132 11.88 19.27 2.50
N THR A 133 13.17 19.54 2.67
CA THR A 133 14.23 18.99 1.82
C THR A 133 15.02 17.99 2.64
N ILE A 134 14.85 16.70 2.32
CA ILE A 134 15.53 15.59 3.00
C ILE A 134 16.81 15.27 2.24
N TYR A 135 17.94 15.17 2.95
CA TYR A 135 19.26 14.91 2.37
C TYR A 135 19.74 13.48 2.67
N SER A 136 20.67 13.00 1.85
CA SER A 136 21.24 11.65 1.97
C SER A 136 22.16 11.48 3.19
N ASP A 137 22.63 12.57 3.78
CA ASP A 137 23.50 12.60 4.95
C ASP A 137 22.74 12.52 6.29
N LYS A 138 21.48 12.09 6.26
CA LYS A 138 20.57 12.01 7.41
C LYS A 138 20.15 13.36 8.01
N THR A 139 20.30 14.46 7.27
CA THR A 139 19.76 15.77 7.64
C THR A 139 18.52 16.14 6.83
N PHE A 140 17.75 17.12 7.31
CA PHE A 140 16.71 17.78 6.51
C PHE A 140 16.56 19.26 6.89
N THR A 141 16.00 20.06 5.99
CA THR A 141 15.63 21.47 6.23
C THR A 141 14.17 21.72 5.87
N ASP A 142 13.60 22.81 6.38
CA ASP A 142 12.32 23.34 5.92
C ASP A 142 12.46 24.68 5.20
N ASN A 143 11.38 25.12 4.53
CA ASN A 143 11.32 26.41 3.83
C ASN A 143 11.17 27.64 4.76
N TYR A 144 11.18 27.46 6.07
CA TYR A 144 11.12 28.50 7.11
C TYR A 144 12.45 28.67 7.86
N GLY A 145 13.51 27.95 7.45
CA GLY A 145 14.84 28.00 8.06
C GLY A 145 15.04 27.03 9.23
N GLY A 146 14.08 26.13 9.48
CA GLY A 146 14.23 25.01 10.40
C GLY A 146 15.07 23.88 9.81
N ALA A 147 15.65 23.08 10.69
CA ALA A 147 16.47 21.94 10.30
C ALA A 147 16.27 20.77 11.26
N GLY A 148 16.81 19.62 10.90
CA GLY A 148 16.73 18.44 11.74
C GLY A 148 17.50 17.26 11.19
N VAL A 149 17.32 16.13 11.85
CA VAL A 149 17.87 14.84 11.43
C VAL A 149 16.77 13.84 11.18
N TRP A 150 17.03 12.86 10.33
CA TRP A 150 16.12 11.75 10.09
C TRP A 150 16.85 10.40 10.19
N ASP A 151 16.12 9.38 10.61
CA ASP A 151 16.60 8.00 10.63
C ASP A 151 15.44 7.03 10.35
N ILE A 152 15.76 5.75 10.21
CA ILE A 152 14.78 4.68 10.09
C ILE A 152 14.79 3.83 11.35
N SER A 153 13.62 3.66 11.95
CA SER A 153 13.39 2.74 13.08
C SER A 153 12.34 1.70 12.67
N GLY A 154 12.76 0.45 12.52
CA GLY A 154 11.92 -0.61 11.95
C GLY A 154 11.52 -0.28 10.51
N ASN A 155 10.22 -0.07 10.26
CA ASN A 155 9.69 0.38 8.95
C ASN A 155 9.14 1.81 9.00
N MET A 156 9.48 2.58 10.03
CA MET A 156 9.04 3.95 10.15
C MET A 156 10.20 4.91 9.93
N ILE A 157 9.94 5.97 9.17
CA ILE A 157 10.82 7.14 9.17
C ILE A 157 10.62 7.89 10.48
N GLN A 158 11.73 8.25 11.11
CA GLN A 158 11.78 9.11 12.28
C GLN A 158 12.44 10.42 11.87
N LEU A 159 11.83 11.55 12.19
CA LEU A 159 12.43 12.87 12.00
C LEU A 159 12.45 13.61 13.33
N LEU A 160 13.57 14.27 13.62
CA LEU A 160 13.75 15.13 14.77
C LEU A 160 14.00 16.55 14.25
N TYR A 161 12.98 17.39 14.38
CA TYR A 161 13.03 18.79 14.00
C TYR A 161 13.56 19.63 15.15
N ASN A 162 14.49 20.53 14.85
CA ASN A 162 15.05 21.48 15.80
C ASN A 162 15.40 22.81 15.10
N ASN A 163 14.74 23.90 15.49
CA ASN A 163 15.08 25.25 15.01
C ASN A 163 15.62 26.17 16.12
N GLY A 164 16.11 25.59 17.22
CA GLY A 164 16.62 26.31 18.39
C GLY A 164 15.53 26.73 19.39
N THR A 165 14.28 26.90 18.92
CA THR A 165 13.12 27.22 19.79
C THR A 165 12.22 26.01 20.00
N TYR A 166 12.01 25.21 18.95
CA TYR A 166 11.07 24.10 18.95
C TYR A 166 11.77 22.77 18.68
N PHE A 167 11.30 21.73 19.37
CA PHE A 167 11.83 20.37 19.28
C PHE A 167 10.68 19.39 19.04
N TYR A 168 10.53 18.91 17.81
CA TYR A 168 9.42 18.04 17.42
C TYR A 168 9.93 16.70 16.89
N SER A 169 9.27 15.61 17.27
CA SER A 169 9.52 14.29 16.70
C SER A 169 8.38 13.90 15.77
N TYR A 170 8.72 13.36 14.61
CA TYR A 170 7.79 12.82 13.62
C TYR A 170 8.09 11.34 13.43
N SER A 171 7.05 10.52 13.41
CA SER A 171 7.11 9.11 13.06
C SER A 171 6.12 8.85 11.94
N GLY A 172 6.54 8.16 10.88
CA GLY A 172 5.63 7.87 9.77
C GLY A 172 5.99 6.65 8.95
N THR A 173 5.01 6.17 8.22
CA THR A 173 5.16 5.07 7.25
C THR A 173 5.30 5.66 5.85
N LEU A 174 6.18 5.08 5.05
CA LEU A 174 6.37 5.43 3.65
C LEU A 174 5.49 4.56 2.77
N TYR A 175 4.86 5.20 1.78
CA TYR A 175 4.01 4.57 0.78
C TYR A 175 4.50 4.97 -0.60
N THR A 176 4.35 4.05 -1.55
CA THR A 176 4.59 4.34 -2.96
C THR A 176 3.37 3.91 -3.76
N SER A 177 3.02 4.71 -4.77
CA SER A 177 1.90 4.43 -5.66
C SER A 177 2.09 3.09 -6.38
N SER A 178 1.00 2.57 -6.93
CA SER A 178 1.03 1.26 -7.57
C SER A 178 1.95 1.20 -8.80
N ASN A 179 2.22 2.35 -9.43
CA ASN A 179 3.10 2.53 -10.59
C ASN A 179 4.48 3.12 -10.24
N ASN A 180 4.83 3.24 -8.95
CA ASN A 180 6.08 3.81 -8.44
C ASN A 180 6.36 5.28 -8.87
N THR A 181 5.36 6.01 -9.36
CA THR A 181 5.54 7.41 -9.81
C THR A 181 5.35 8.43 -8.69
N TRP A 182 4.75 8.04 -7.57
CA TRP A 182 4.42 8.94 -6.47
C TRP A 182 4.73 8.30 -5.12
N ASN A 183 5.31 9.07 -4.23
CA ASN A 183 5.65 8.63 -2.88
C ASN A 183 5.01 9.56 -1.87
N SER A 184 4.50 8.98 -0.79
CA SER A 184 3.96 9.72 0.35
C SER A 184 4.42 9.14 1.66
N MET A 185 4.42 9.98 2.68
CA MET A 185 4.62 9.60 4.06
C MET A 185 3.41 10.03 4.87
N GLN A 186 3.11 9.33 5.94
CA GLN A 186 2.10 9.77 6.90
C GLN A 186 2.36 9.17 8.27
N GLY A 187 1.95 9.88 9.31
CA GLY A 187 1.99 9.36 10.67
C GLY A 187 1.70 10.42 11.71
N THR A 188 2.37 10.30 12.85
CA THR A 188 2.16 11.13 14.03
C THR A 188 3.36 12.02 14.31
N MET A 189 3.11 13.13 14.98
CA MET A 189 4.14 14.01 15.49
C MET A 189 3.85 14.38 16.94
N SER A 190 4.89 14.71 17.69
CA SER A 190 4.79 15.13 19.09
C SER A 190 5.85 16.17 19.44
N GLY A 191 5.53 17.05 20.39
CA GLY A 191 6.39 18.16 20.76
C GLY A 191 5.96 18.87 22.04
N PRO A 192 6.88 19.49 22.79
CA PRO A 192 6.51 20.34 23.92
C PRO A 192 6.06 21.73 23.44
N ASP A 193 5.14 22.34 24.17
CA ASP A 193 4.93 23.79 24.11
C ASP A 193 5.97 24.55 24.94
N ILE A 194 5.84 25.89 24.96
CA ILE A 194 6.71 26.79 25.72
C ILE A 194 6.62 26.61 27.24
N TYR A 195 5.60 25.91 27.74
CA TYR A 195 5.39 25.60 29.15
C TYR A 195 5.81 24.18 29.52
N GLY A 196 6.31 23.40 28.55
CA GLY A 196 6.77 22.03 28.72
C GLY A 196 5.68 20.96 28.63
N ALA A 197 4.44 21.31 28.31
CA ALA A 197 3.39 20.32 28.08
C ALA A 197 3.56 19.68 26.70
N THR A 198 3.44 18.35 26.62
CA THR A 198 3.56 17.62 25.34
C THR A 198 2.23 17.59 24.60
N HIS A 199 2.28 17.96 23.33
CA HIS A 199 1.17 17.95 22.38
C HIS A 199 1.43 16.94 21.27
N ASN A 200 0.34 16.44 20.68
CA ASN A 200 0.39 15.46 19.61
C ASN A 200 -0.26 16.00 18.33
N GLY A 201 0.13 15.44 17.21
CA GLY A 201 -0.44 15.79 15.92
C GLY A 201 -0.33 14.68 14.91
N THR A 202 -0.91 14.94 13.75
CA THR A 202 -0.85 14.05 12.59
C THR A 202 -0.27 14.80 11.41
N TRP A 203 0.46 14.09 10.56
CA TRP A 203 1.06 14.67 9.38
C TRP A 203 1.02 13.71 8.19
N SER A 204 1.10 14.29 7.00
CA SER A 204 1.33 13.59 5.75
C SER A 204 2.29 14.40 4.89
N ALA A 205 3.14 13.76 4.11
CA ALA A 205 4.00 14.43 3.15
C ALA A 205 3.94 13.74 1.79
N GLU A 206 4.04 14.52 0.73
CA GLU A 206 4.09 14.00 -0.64
C GLU A 206 5.36 14.45 -1.34
N ARG A 207 5.97 13.56 -2.13
CA ARG A 207 7.19 13.89 -2.86
C ARG A 207 6.92 14.94 -3.95
N GLY A 208 7.80 15.92 -4.04
CA GLY A 208 7.74 17.05 -4.96
C GLY A 208 7.02 18.27 -4.38
N VAL A 209 7.23 19.43 -5.00
CA VAL A 209 6.55 20.69 -4.66
C VAL A 209 5.15 20.68 -5.28
N LYS A 210 4.10 20.43 -4.48
CA LYS A 210 2.72 20.64 -4.94
C LYS A 210 2.30 22.06 -4.60
N ALA A 211 1.98 22.85 -5.63
CA ALA A 211 1.38 24.17 -5.46
C ALA A 211 0.05 24.04 -4.69
N SER A 212 0.01 24.60 -3.48
CA SER A 212 -1.19 25.03 -2.74
C SER A 212 -2.48 24.23 -3.02
N ARG A 213 -2.53 22.96 -2.63
CA ARG A 213 -3.80 22.28 -2.37
C ARG A 213 -3.55 21.31 -1.23
N ALA A 214 -4.37 21.37 -0.19
CA ALA A 214 -4.35 20.38 0.88
C ALA A 214 -4.42 18.96 0.25
N PRO A 215 -3.68 17.98 0.79
CA PRO A 215 -3.76 16.61 0.31
C PRO A 215 -5.21 16.11 0.46
N GLU A 216 -5.82 15.70 -0.66
CA GLU A 216 -6.94 14.78 -0.59
C GLU A 216 -6.35 13.43 -0.18
N LEU A 217 -6.61 13.00 1.06
CA LEU A 217 -6.19 11.70 1.58
C LEU A 217 -6.56 10.58 0.58
N PRO A 218 -5.77 9.51 0.47
CA PRO A 218 -6.22 8.32 -0.25
C PRO A 218 -7.58 7.88 0.31
N SER A 219 -8.57 7.77 -0.57
CA SER A 219 -9.92 7.32 -0.26
C SER A 219 -9.90 5.83 0.09
N GLY A 220 -9.40 5.53 1.29
CA GLY A 220 -9.22 4.17 1.82
C GLY A 220 -9.38 4.17 3.33
N GLY A 221 -10.51 4.68 3.81
CA GLY A 221 -10.91 4.66 5.23
C GLY A 221 -12.41 4.86 5.30
N LEU A 222 -13.11 3.88 5.86
CA LEU A 222 -14.57 3.76 5.97
C LEU A 222 -15.24 5.10 6.33
N THR A 223 -16.22 5.53 5.54
CA THR A 223 -17.18 6.55 5.99
C THR A 223 -18.08 5.93 7.05
N PRO A 224 -18.23 6.51 8.26
CA PRO A 224 -19.24 6.08 9.20
C PRO A 224 -20.59 6.72 8.83
N SER A 225 -21.22 6.21 7.78
CA SER A 225 -22.68 6.21 7.51
C SER A 225 -22.92 5.96 6.03
N GLY A 226 -23.40 4.76 5.71
CA GLY A 226 -23.80 4.39 4.35
C GLY A 226 -25.13 5.01 3.98
N GLU A 227 -25.13 6.18 3.36
CA GLU A 227 -26.25 6.63 2.53
C GLU A 227 -25.78 7.13 1.15
N PRO A 228 -26.52 6.80 0.07
CA PRO A 228 -26.22 7.28 -1.27
C PRO A 228 -26.75 8.71 -1.46
N VAL A 229 -25.90 9.59 -2.00
CA VAL A 229 -26.34 10.92 -2.45
C VAL A 229 -27.02 10.76 -3.82
N LYS A 230 -28.23 11.32 -3.95
CA LYS A 230 -28.99 11.45 -5.20
C LYS A 230 -28.35 12.45 -6.17
#